data_AF-A0A7Y2HMA1-F1
#
_entry.id   AF-A0A7Y2HMA1-F1
#
_cell.length_a   1.000
_cell.length_b   1.000
_cell.length_c   1.000
_cell.angle_alpha   90.00
_cell.angle_beta   90.00
_cell.angle_gamma   90.00
#
_symmetry.space_group_name_H-M   'P 1'
#
loop_
_entity.id
_entity.type
_entity.pdbx_description
1 polymer ?
#
loop_
_entity_poly.entity_id
_entity_poly.type
_entity_poly.pdbx_seq_one_letter_code
_entity_poly.pdbx_strand_id
1 'polypeptide(L)'
;MNAIANLKECVILFLCVLSFTLSSQSNVIMNGDFETGDLSGWTSMTFGSALGWNINDGTYTGTCVSNGPLATRQPISGNFDIISDQSMAGMNLVSTGFVIPDPFTSASISWDMLYDNRLSAGMPKFQDPNQEFRVVILDSSMMPIDTVWSTDPGDPDQVLSAMTVSETITDPLMGREGEMIYLLLQEDDNLGCFNVAVDNISLVFSQAAIPTLNQWGILILSLILSIIGVSSLKYTEKEVLN
;
A
#
# COMPACT_ATOMS: atom_id res chain seq x y z
N MET A 1 -8.48 -37.76 -41.46
CA MET A 1 -8.07 -37.70 -40.04
C MET A 1 -6.78 -36.92 -39.81
N ASN A 2 -5.73 -37.03 -40.64
CA ASN A 2 -4.44 -36.34 -40.40
C ASN A 2 -4.47 -34.79 -40.48
N ALA A 3 -5.36 -34.18 -41.27
CA ALA A 3 -5.45 -32.71 -41.37
C ALA A 3 -5.96 -32.02 -40.10
N ILE A 4 -6.76 -32.72 -39.27
CA ILE A 4 -7.35 -32.17 -38.04
C ILE A 4 -6.33 -32.18 -36.89
N ALA A 5 -5.40 -33.15 -36.88
CA ALA A 5 -4.31 -33.20 -35.90
C ALA A 5 -3.31 -32.05 -36.11
N ASN A 6 -2.90 -31.78 -37.36
CA ASN A 6 -1.97 -30.69 -37.69
C ASN A 6 -2.56 -29.29 -37.39
N LEU A 7 -3.89 -29.14 -37.49
CA LEU A 7 -4.55 -27.87 -37.17
C LEU A 7 -4.52 -27.57 -35.66
N LYS A 8 -4.65 -28.59 -34.81
CA LYS A 8 -4.58 -28.43 -33.35
C LYS A 8 -3.19 -27.97 -32.91
N GLU A 9 -2.14 -28.57 -33.47
CA GLU A 9 -0.75 -28.21 -33.15
C GLU A 9 -0.40 -26.80 -33.64
N CYS A 10 -0.85 -26.40 -34.84
CA CYS A 10 -0.67 -25.03 -35.33
C CYS A 10 -1.43 -23.99 -34.49
N VAL A 11 -2.63 -24.29 -34.03
CA VAL A 11 -3.42 -23.37 -33.18
C VAL A 11 -2.75 -23.16 -31.81
N ILE A 12 -2.22 -24.22 -31.21
CA ILE A 12 -1.51 -24.15 -29.92
C ILE A 12 -0.22 -23.33 -30.06
N LEU A 13 0.58 -23.59 -31.11
CA LEU A 13 1.83 -22.86 -31.32
C LEU A 13 1.57 -21.36 -31.61
N PHE A 14 0.48 -21.02 -32.30
CA PHE A 14 0.15 -19.63 -32.66
C PHE A 14 -0.45 -18.83 -31.49
N LEU A 15 -1.23 -19.48 -30.62
CA LEU A 15 -1.74 -18.86 -29.38
C LEU A 15 -0.60 -18.48 -28.42
N CYS A 16 0.47 -19.29 -28.34
CA CYS A 16 1.64 -18.99 -27.50
C CYS A 16 2.44 -17.75 -27.97
N VAL A 17 2.44 -17.44 -29.27
CA VAL A 17 3.22 -16.31 -29.84
C VAL A 17 2.48 -14.97 -29.70
N LEU A 18 1.16 -14.98 -29.45
CA LEU A 18 0.33 -13.77 -29.32
C LEU A 18 0.06 -13.35 -27.86
N SER A 19 0.45 -14.17 -26.89
CA SER A 19 0.39 -13.85 -25.46
C SER A 19 1.49 -12.86 -25.08
N PHE A 20 1.10 -11.70 -24.55
CA PHE A 20 2.00 -10.77 -23.86
C PHE A 20 1.67 -10.75 -22.37
N THR A 21 2.70 -10.56 -21.55
CA THR A 21 2.60 -10.45 -20.10
C THR A 21 2.56 -8.98 -19.69
N LEU A 22 1.42 -8.51 -19.19
CA LEU A 22 1.31 -7.22 -18.51
C LEU A 22 1.29 -7.49 -17.00
N SER A 23 2.26 -6.94 -16.27
CA SER A 23 2.16 -6.87 -14.82
C SER A 23 1.27 -5.69 -14.46
N SER A 24 0.25 -5.92 -13.64
CA SER A 24 -0.55 -4.86 -13.06
C SER A 24 0.03 -4.45 -11.71
N GLN A 25 -0.02 -3.15 -11.44
CA GLN A 25 0.27 -2.58 -10.13
C GLN A 25 -1.01 -2.02 -9.54
N SER A 26 -1.22 -2.27 -8.25
CA SER A 26 -2.37 -1.75 -7.52
C SER A 26 -1.94 -1.19 -6.16
N ASN A 27 -2.18 0.10 -5.93
CA ASN A 27 -2.12 0.67 -4.59
C ASN A 27 -3.38 0.25 -3.83
N VAL A 28 -3.21 -0.32 -2.64
CA VAL A 28 -4.33 -0.79 -1.80
C VAL A 28 -4.70 0.19 -0.68
N ILE A 29 -3.87 1.19 -0.41
CA ILE A 29 -4.17 2.21 0.60
C ILE A 29 -5.17 3.21 0.00
N MET A 30 -6.29 3.38 0.70
CA MET A 30 -7.29 4.40 0.37
C MET A 30 -6.99 5.65 1.19
N ASN A 31 -7.15 6.84 0.58
CA ASN A 31 -6.95 8.13 1.25
C ASN A 31 -5.58 8.20 1.95
N GLY A 32 -4.52 7.69 1.31
CA GLY A 32 -3.15 7.72 1.86
C GLY A 32 -2.47 9.08 1.67
N ASP A 33 -3.03 9.93 0.81
CA ASP A 33 -2.67 11.34 0.58
C ASP A 33 -3.56 12.31 1.40
N PHE A 34 -4.54 11.79 2.14
CA PHE A 34 -5.43 12.57 3.02
C PHE A 34 -6.23 13.72 2.36
N GLU A 35 -6.26 13.79 1.02
CA GLU A 35 -6.88 14.88 0.27
C GLU A 35 -8.42 14.91 0.35
N THR A 36 -9.03 13.94 1.04
CA THR A 36 -10.43 14.01 1.46
C THR A 36 -10.67 15.05 2.55
N GLY A 37 -9.62 15.52 3.23
CA GLY A 37 -9.68 16.47 4.34
C GLY A 37 -10.10 15.84 5.67
N ASP A 38 -10.15 14.51 5.74
CA ASP A 38 -10.42 13.76 6.97
C ASP A 38 -9.69 12.39 6.98
N LEU A 39 -9.84 11.66 8.09
CA LEU A 39 -9.27 10.32 8.28
C LEU A 39 -10.16 9.21 7.69
N SER A 40 -10.96 9.48 6.64
CA SER A 40 -11.77 8.44 6.00
C SER A 40 -10.92 7.26 5.57
N GLY A 41 -11.33 6.04 5.96
CA GLY A 41 -10.57 4.82 5.70
C GLY A 41 -9.46 4.52 6.72
N TRP A 42 -9.22 5.42 7.68
CA TRP A 42 -8.26 5.27 8.76
C TRP A 42 -8.96 5.23 10.13
N THR A 43 -8.38 4.51 11.07
CA THR A 43 -8.82 4.42 12.46
C THR A 43 -7.73 4.98 13.35
N SER A 44 -8.05 6.02 14.13
CA SER A 44 -7.12 6.58 15.11
C SER A 44 -7.45 6.10 16.52
N MET A 45 -6.40 5.89 17.32
CA MET A 45 -6.49 5.53 18.73
C MET A 45 -5.37 6.24 19.50
N THR A 46 -5.65 6.62 20.74
CA THR A 46 -4.69 7.28 21.61
C THR A 46 -4.63 6.62 22.98
N PHE A 47 -3.46 6.68 23.60
CA PHE A 47 -3.22 6.24 24.97
C PHE A 47 -2.51 7.32 25.76
N GLY A 48 -2.76 7.37 27.06
CA GLY A 48 -2.19 8.42 27.92
C GLY A 48 -2.79 9.80 27.62
N SER A 49 -1.92 10.81 27.51
CA SER A 49 -2.31 12.21 27.30
C SER A 49 -2.04 12.70 25.86
N ALA A 50 -1.90 11.74 24.93
CA ALA A 50 -1.72 12.00 23.51
C ALA A 50 -3.01 12.59 22.90
N LEU A 51 -2.88 13.47 21.90
CA LEU A 51 -4.00 14.18 21.27
C LEU A 51 -4.41 13.61 19.91
N GLY A 52 -3.75 12.54 19.47
CA GLY A 52 -4.10 11.80 18.27
C GLY A 52 -3.45 12.33 17.00
N TRP A 53 -3.85 11.71 15.91
CA TRP A 53 -3.52 12.14 14.55
C TRP A 53 -4.57 13.13 14.07
N ASN A 54 -4.12 14.27 13.57
CA ASN A 54 -4.96 15.39 13.18
C ASN A 54 -4.69 15.77 11.73
N ILE A 55 -5.74 16.18 11.01
CA ILE A 55 -5.58 16.75 9.68
C ILE A 55 -4.89 18.10 9.82
N ASN A 56 -3.83 18.30 9.04
CA ASN A 56 -3.19 19.58 8.87
C ASN A 56 -3.48 20.12 7.47
N ASP A 57 -4.08 21.30 7.43
CA ASP A 57 -4.49 22.05 6.24
C ASP A 57 -3.64 23.32 6.04
N GLY A 58 -2.50 23.41 6.73
CA GLY A 58 -1.68 24.62 6.78
C GLY A 58 -2.00 25.55 7.95
N THR A 59 -3.11 25.31 8.67
CA THR A 59 -3.55 26.15 9.79
C THR A 59 -3.57 25.43 11.14
N TYR A 60 -3.24 24.13 11.16
CA TYR A 60 -3.27 23.33 12.38
C TYR A 60 -2.33 23.91 13.47
N THR A 61 -2.88 24.04 14.68
CA THR A 61 -2.18 24.54 15.87
C THR A 61 -2.39 23.58 17.03
N GLY A 62 -1.54 22.56 17.08
CA GLY A 62 -1.48 21.60 18.18
C GLY A 62 -0.71 22.10 19.39
N THR A 63 -0.82 21.44 20.54
CA THR A 63 -0.18 21.91 21.79
C THR A 63 1.35 21.79 21.73
N CYS A 64 1.84 20.61 21.35
CA CYS A 64 3.26 20.42 21.17
C CYS A 64 3.70 21.02 19.83
N VAL A 65 2.89 20.84 18.78
CA VAL A 65 3.13 21.38 17.44
C VAL A 65 3.33 22.90 17.43
N SER A 66 2.47 23.70 18.09
CA SER A 66 2.52 25.17 18.05
C SER A 66 3.79 25.76 18.68
N ASN A 67 4.48 24.99 19.51
CA ASN A 67 5.71 25.41 20.17
C ASN A 67 6.98 24.97 19.40
N GLY A 68 6.83 24.30 18.26
CA GLY A 68 7.91 23.66 17.50
C GLY A 68 8.04 24.15 16.06
N PRO A 69 9.07 23.68 15.34
CA PRO A 69 9.28 24.03 13.93
C PRO A 69 8.19 23.49 12.98
N LEU A 70 7.39 22.51 13.40
CA LEU A 70 6.24 22.04 12.64
C LEU A 70 4.97 22.89 12.84
N ALA A 71 5.03 23.95 13.67
CA ALA A 71 3.91 24.87 13.87
C ALA A 71 3.48 25.54 12.54
N THR A 72 2.18 25.50 12.22
CA THR A 72 1.58 26.24 11.09
C THR A 72 2.27 25.99 9.73
N ARG A 73 2.89 24.82 9.57
CA ARG A 73 3.52 24.44 8.29
C ARG A 73 2.45 24.11 7.26
N GLN A 74 2.77 24.32 5.99
CA GLN A 74 1.94 23.77 4.90
C GLN A 74 1.98 22.23 4.93
N PRO A 75 0.91 21.57 4.44
CA PRO A 75 0.91 20.15 4.16
C PRO A 75 2.14 19.72 3.35
N ILE A 76 2.61 18.49 3.54
CA ILE A 76 3.77 17.93 2.83
C ILE A 76 3.54 17.99 1.32
N SER A 77 2.36 17.56 0.86
CA SER A 77 1.86 17.69 -0.49
C SER A 77 0.41 18.15 -0.47
N GLY A 78 -0.11 18.57 -1.62
CA GLY A 78 -1.54 18.88 -1.77
C GLY A 78 -2.07 19.95 -0.81
N ASN A 79 -3.27 19.71 -0.28
CA ASN A 79 -3.96 20.59 0.67
C ASN A 79 -4.05 19.98 2.08
N PHE A 80 -3.79 18.69 2.24
CA PHE A 80 -3.93 18.02 3.52
C PHE A 80 -2.81 17.00 3.75
N ASP A 81 -2.37 16.89 4.98
CA ASP A 81 -1.66 15.72 5.48
C ASP A 81 -2.12 15.41 6.91
N ILE A 82 -1.53 14.41 7.55
CA ILE A 82 -1.77 14.15 8.97
C ILE A 82 -0.56 14.49 9.82
N ILE A 83 -0.80 14.91 11.05
CA ILE A 83 0.23 15.19 12.05
C ILE A 83 -0.18 14.63 13.42
N SER A 84 0.75 13.96 14.11
CA SER A 84 0.56 13.55 15.50
C SER A 84 0.72 14.76 16.41
N ASP A 85 -0.08 14.81 17.47
CA ASP A 85 0.03 15.83 18.50
C ASP A 85 -0.12 15.26 19.91
N GLN A 86 0.37 16.01 20.88
CA GLN A 86 0.35 15.63 22.27
C GLN A 86 0.22 16.84 23.18
N SER A 87 -0.32 16.58 24.37
CA SER A 87 -0.33 17.52 25.48
C SER A 87 0.64 17.11 26.59
N MET A 88 0.85 15.80 26.77
CA MET A 88 1.84 15.17 27.61
C MET A 88 2.11 13.74 27.08
N ALA A 89 3.03 13.02 27.71
CA ALA A 89 3.36 11.62 27.44
C ALA A 89 2.16 10.71 27.13
N GLY A 90 2.30 9.92 26.08
CA GLY A 90 1.35 8.94 25.61
C GLY A 90 1.82 8.22 24.35
N MET A 91 0.84 7.74 23.60
CA MET A 91 1.04 7.03 22.34
C MET A 91 -0.11 7.35 21.38
N ASN A 92 0.23 7.71 20.14
CA ASN A 92 -0.68 8.01 19.05
C ASN A 92 -0.63 6.92 17.98
N LEU A 93 -1.77 6.30 17.70
CA LEU A 93 -1.92 5.28 16.68
C LEU A 93 -2.86 5.77 15.58
N VAL A 94 -2.53 5.47 14.32
CA VAL A 94 -3.47 5.52 13.21
C VAL A 94 -3.22 4.35 12.26
N SER A 95 -4.29 3.66 11.88
CA SER A 95 -4.18 2.45 11.06
C SER A 95 -5.24 2.38 9.96
N THR A 96 -4.93 1.63 8.91
CA THR A 96 -5.86 1.32 7.82
C THR A 96 -5.75 -0.16 7.47
N GLY A 97 -6.88 -0.76 7.08
CA GLY A 97 -6.96 -2.17 6.71
C GLY A 97 -7.00 -2.35 5.19
N PHE A 98 -6.29 -3.34 4.68
CA PHE A 98 -6.33 -3.75 3.27
C PHE A 98 -6.25 -5.28 3.12
N VAL A 99 -6.85 -5.80 2.06
CA VAL A 99 -6.76 -7.23 1.73
C VAL A 99 -5.56 -7.45 0.83
N ILE A 100 -4.72 -8.44 1.14
CA ILE A 100 -3.57 -8.78 0.28
C ILE A 100 -4.09 -9.33 -1.06
N PRO A 101 -3.72 -8.75 -2.20
CA PRO A 101 -4.12 -9.27 -3.52
C PRO A 101 -3.55 -10.67 -3.80
N ASP A 102 -4.34 -11.51 -4.46
CA ASP A 102 -3.94 -12.84 -4.94
C ASP A 102 -4.08 -12.92 -6.48
N PRO A 103 -3.04 -13.30 -7.25
CA PRO A 103 -1.65 -13.51 -6.85
C PRO A 103 -0.82 -12.23 -6.94
N PHE A 104 0.20 -12.09 -6.09
CA PHE A 104 1.21 -11.03 -6.22
C PHE A 104 2.63 -11.58 -6.29
N THR A 105 3.56 -10.79 -6.84
CA THR A 105 4.98 -11.13 -6.99
C THR A 105 5.90 -10.22 -6.18
N SER A 106 5.46 -9.00 -5.90
CA SER A 106 6.18 -8.07 -5.01
C SER A 106 5.22 -7.08 -4.36
N ALA A 107 5.60 -6.60 -3.18
CA ALA A 107 4.92 -5.55 -2.44
C ALA A 107 5.94 -4.50 -2.00
N SER A 108 5.62 -3.23 -2.22
CA SER A 108 6.43 -2.08 -1.80
C SER A 108 5.56 -1.02 -1.17
N ILE A 109 5.99 -0.50 -0.03
CA ILE A 109 5.35 0.59 0.69
C ILE A 109 6.21 1.86 0.59
N SER A 110 5.58 3.01 0.48
CA SER A 110 6.24 4.31 0.56
C SER A 110 5.36 5.34 1.23
N TRP A 111 5.98 6.32 1.88
CA TRP A 111 5.30 7.49 2.46
C TRP A 111 6.28 8.65 2.53
N ASP A 112 5.74 9.86 2.60
CA ASP A 112 6.51 11.05 2.93
C ASP A 112 6.33 11.37 4.41
N MET A 113 7.39 11.85 5.06
CA MET A 113 7.31 12.26 6.45
C MET A 113 8.17 13.46 6.81
N LEU A 114 7.78 14.09 7.90
CA LEU A 114 8.51 15.11 8.67
C LEU A 114 8.41 14.72 10.13
N TYR A 115 9.42 15.04 10.93
CA TYR A 115 9.27 14.88 12.37
C TYR A 115 10.12 15.87 13.16
N ASP A 116 9.71 16.07 14.40
CA ASP A 116 10.33 17.00 15.33
C ASP A 116 10.33 16.41 16.74
N ASN A 117 11.49 15.93 17.19
CA ASN A 117 11.69 15.33 18.50
C ASN A 117 12.44 16.29 19.45
N ARG A 118 11.67 17.07 20.21
CA ARG A 118 12.14 18.06 21.19
C ARG A 118 12.07 17.55 22.61
N LEU A 119 13.22 17.17 23.12
CA LEU A 119 13.41 16.85 24.54
C LEU A 119 14.23 17.90 25.28
N SER A 120 14.12 17.87 26.62
CA SER A 120 14.98 18.63 27.52
C SER A 120 16.46 18.23 27.34
N ALA A 121 17.37 19.18 27.60
CA ALA A 121 18.81 18.95 27.47
C ALA A 121 19.28 17.74 28.30
N GLY A 122 20.01 16.82 27.66
CA GLY A 122 20.58 15.63 28.30
C GLY A 122 19.72 14.37 28.28
N MET A 123 18.51 14.43 27.69
CA MET A 123 17.67 13.24 27.50
C MET A 123 18.09 12.45 26.24
N PRO A 124 18.01 11.10 26.25
CA PRO A 124 18.14 10.30 25.04
C PRO A 124 17.01 10.66 24.06
N LYS A 125 17.37 10.81 22.78
CA LYS A 125 16.49 11.41 21.77
C LYS A 125 15.44 10.43 21.27
N PHE A 126 15.85 9.41 20.55
CA PHE A 126 15.00 8.26 20.26
C PHE A 126 15.32 7.12 21.24
N GLN A 127 14.29 6.46 21.73
CA GLN A 127 14.40 5.35 22.66
C GLN A 127 13.20 4.42 22.50
N ASP A 128 13.44 3.16 22.14
CA ASP A 128 12.42 2.10 22.19
C ASP A 128 12.11 1.72 23.66
N PRO A 129 10.83 1.67 24.09
CA PRO A 129 9.59 2.04 23.39
C PRO A 129 9.06 3.44 23.79
N ASN A 130 9.91 4.29 24.35
CA ASN A 130 9.47 5.49 25.06
C ASN A 130 9.44 6.77 24.20
N GLN A 131 10.17 6.83 23.10
CA GLN A 131 10.26 8.02 22.24
C GLN A 131 10.61 7.56 20.81
N GLU A 132 9.61 7.21 20.00
CA GLU A 132 9.83 6.53 18.73
C GLU A 132 8.64 6.64 17.76
N PHE A 133 8.92 6.72 16.46
CA PHE A 133 7.92 6.56 15.40
C PHE A 133 8.15 5.24 14.68
N ARG A 134 7.06 4.51 14.40
CA ARG A 134 7.09 3.22 13.72
C ARG A 134 6.05 3.12 12.63
N VAL A 135 6.42 2.39 11.57
CA VAL A 135 5.52 1.89 10.54
C VAL A 135 5.50 0.37 10.67
N VAL A 136 4.33 -0.19 10.98
CA VAL A 136 4.17 -1.59 11.36
C VAL A 136 3.07 -2.24 10.51
N ILE A 137 3.30 -3.48 10.08
CA ILE A 137 2.28 -4.34 9.49
C ILE A 137 1.72 -5.26 10.56
N LEU A 138 0.39 -5.32 10.68
CA LEU A 138 -0.31 -6.15 11.66
C LEU A 138 -1.22 -7.18 10.97
N ASP A 139 -1.38 -8.33 11.60
CA ASP A 139 -2.38 -9.32 11.21
C ASP A 139 -3.82 -8.90 11.58
N SER A 140 -4.79 -9.74 11.21
CA SER A 140 -6.21 -9.52 11.53
C SER A 140 -6.55 -9.53 13.02
N SER A 141 -5.64 -10.02 13.87
CA SER A 141 -5.76 -10.00 15.33
C SER A 141 -5.03 -8.80 15.96
N MET A 142 -4.58 -7.85 15.14
CA MET A 142 -3.79 -6.67 15.54
C MET A 142 -2.42 -7.03 16.15
N MET A 143 -1.86 -8.19 15.79
CA MET A 143 -0.52 -8.60 16.20
C MET A 143 0.51 -8.20 15.13
N PRO A 144 1.69 -7.66 15.51
CA PRO A 144 2.73 -7.32 14.55
C PRO A 144 3.20 -8.53 13.74
N ILE A 145 3.18 -8.38 12.41
CA ILE A 145 3.85 -9.26 11.45
C ILE A 145 5.27 -8.77 11.22
N ASP A 146 5.42 -7.46 11.01
CA ASP A 146 6.70 -6.83 10.69
C ASP A 146 6.73 -5.36 11.11
N THR A 147 7.88 -4.88 11.56
CA THR A 147 8.15 -3.45 11.74
C THR A 147 8.93 -3.00 10.51
N VAL A 148 8.23 -2.35 9.59
CA VAL A 148 8.78 -1.92 8.29
C VAL A 148 9.86 -0.87 8.49
N TRP A 149 9.63 0.05 9.42
CA TRP A 149 10.54 1.16 9.69
C TRP A 149 10.34 1.70 11.10
N SER A 150 11.43 2.15 11.73
CA SER A 150 11.43 2.83 13.01
C SER A 150 12.50 3.93 13.07
N THR A 151 12.26 4.98 13.86
CA THR A 151 13.34 5.87 14.31
C THR A 151 14.23 5.14 15.30
N ASP A 152 15.55 5.28 15.20
CA ASP A 152 16.53 4.62 16.06
C ASP A 152 17.39 5.60 16.88
N PRO A 153 17.95 5.15 18.02
CA PRO A 153 18.96 5.92 18.75
C PRO A 153 20.14 6.31 17.85
N GLY A 154 20.29 7.62 17.60
CA GLY A 154 21.33 8.18 16.73
C GLY A 154 20.78 8.88 15.49
N ASP A 155 19.50 8.71 15.19
CA ASP A 155 18.82 9.47 14.14
C ASP A 155 18.81 10.98 14.45
N PRO A 156 18.73 11.84 13.41
CA PRO A 156 18.58 13.28 13.61
C PRO A 156 17.34 13.58 14.46
N ASP A 157 17.43 14.50 15.42
CA ASP A 157 16.28 14.89 16.24
C ASP A 157 15.09 15.46 15.43
N GLN A 158 15.38 15.98 14.23
CA GLN A 158 14.41 16.69 13.41
C GLN A 158 14.67 16.41 11.93
N VAL A 159 13.58 16.18 11.20
CA VAL A 159 13.52 16.19 9.73
C VAL A 159 12.42 17.16 9.33
N LEU A 160 12.83 18.39 8.99
CA LEU A 160 11.93 19.52 8.72
C LEU A 160 11.67 19.77 7.22
N SER A 161 12.32 18.99 6.36
CA SER A 161 12.03 18.93 4.93
C SER A 161 11.50 17.53 4.61
N ALA A 162 10.47 17.45 3.76
CA ALA A 162 9.81 16.19 3.47
C ALA A 162 10.81 15.13 3.01
N MET A 163 10.77 13.97 3.66
CA MET A 163 11.60 12.82 3.33
C MET A 163 10.70 11.67 2.90
N THR A 164 10.92 11.17 1.70
CA THR A 164 10.27 9.94 1.22
C THR A 164 11.01 8.72 1.74
N VAL A 165 10.29 7.82 2.39
CA VAL A 165 10.76 6.49 2.77
C VAL A 165 10.09 5.47 1.86
N SER A 166 10.83 4.42 1.47
CA SER A 166 10.32 3.37 0.59
C SER A 166 10.98 2.04 0.94
N GLU A 167 10.14 1.03 1.22
CA GLU A 167 10.58 -0.29 1.67
C GLU A 167 9.92 -1.40 0.86
N THR A 168 10.63 -2.52 0.69
CA THR A 168 10.07 -3.74 0.10
C THR A 168 9.60 -4.66 1.21
N ILE A 169 8.32 -5.00 1.21
CA ILE A 169 7.68 -5.84 2.24
C ILE A 169 7.10 -7.13 1.65
N THR A 170 7.73 -7.65 0.59
CA THR A 170 7.26 -8.86 -0.10
C THR A 170 7.30 -10.06 0.86
N ASP A 171 8.45 -10.34 1.45
CA ASP A 171 8.68 -11.51 2.29
C ASP A 171 7.70 -11.66 3.47
N PRO A 172 7.40 -10.62 4.29
CA PRO A 172 6.44 -10.77 5.39
C PRO A 172 4.99 -10.99 4.94
N LEU A 173 4.65 -10.66 3.67
CA LEU A 173 3.30 -10.79 3.13
C LEU A 173 3.09 -12.06 2.27
N MET A 174 4.17 -12.69 1.80
CA MET A 174 4.08 -13.93 1.01
C MET A 174 3.37 -15.03 1.80
N GLY A 175 2.40 -15.71 1.16
CA GLY A 175 1.62 -16.78 1.81
C GLY A 175 0.45 -16.29 2.66
N ARG A 176 0.16 -14.97 2.64
CA ARG A 176 -0.98 -14.34 3.31
C ARG A 176 -2.00 -13.77 2.31
N GLU A 177 -1.97 -14.27 1.07
CA GLU A 177 -2.85 -13.80 0.01
C GLU A 177 -4.33 -13.96 0.40
N GLY A 178 -5.13 -12.91 0.20
CA GLY A 178 -6.53 -12.86 0.61
C GLY A 178 -6.78 -12.58 2.10
N GLU A 179 -5.75 -12.50 2.93
CA GLU A 179 -5.89 -12.09 4.34
C GLU A 179 -6.16 -10.59 4.47
N MET A 180 -6.96 -10.22 5.49
CA MET A 180 -7.11 -8.84 5.95
C MET A 180 -5.92 -8.50 6.85
N ILE A 181 -5.16 -7.48 6.45
CA ILE A 181 -3.95 -6.99 7.13
C ILE A 181 -4.12 -5.50 7.41
N TYR A 182 -3.38 -4.98 8.38
CA TYR A 182 -3.39 -3.56 8.74
C TYR A 182 -2.01 -2.94 8.61
N LEU A 183 -1.98 -1.71 8.08
CA LEU A 183 -0.86 -0.80 8.21
C LEU A 183 -1.10 0.07 9.44
N LEU A 184 -0.13 0.15 10.35
CA LEU A 184 -0.15 0.98 11.55
C LEU A 184 0.98 2.00 11.50
N LEU A 185 0.64 3.26 11.73
CA LEU A 185 1.57 4.30 12.13
C LEU A 185 1.45 4.49 13.64
N GLN A 186 2.57 4.37 14.34
CA GLN A 186 2.64 4.46 15.79
C GLN A 186 3.67 5.50 16.18
N GLU A 187 3.28 6.40 17.08
CA GLU A 187 4.15 7.40 17.66
C GLU A 187 4.08 7.33 19.19
N ASP A 188 5.23 7.12 19.83
CA ASP A 188 5.41 7.08 21.28
C ASP A 188 6.21 8.31 21.73
N ASP A 189 5.76 9.01 22.76
CA ASP A 189 6.28 10.35 23.10
C ASP A 189 6.47 10.63 24.61
N ASN A 190 6.86 9.59 25.34
CA ASN A 190 6.87 9.57 26.79
C ASN A 190 7.97 10.41 27.47
N LEU A 191 8.92 10.96 26.71
CA LEU A 191 10.07 11.68 27.24
C LEU A 191 10.04 13.19 26.94
N GLY A 192 9.24 13.62 25.98
CA GLY A 192 9.18 15.01 25.54
C GLY A 192 8.34 15.20 24.29
N CYS A 193 8.37 16.43 23.78
CA CYS A 193 7.65 16.79 22.58
C CYS A 193 8.16 15.99 21.38
N PHE A 194 7.27 15.22 20.76
CA PHE A 194 7.50 14.52 19.53
C PHE A 194 6.24 14.62 18.69
N ASN A 195 6.45 14.99 17.43
CA ASN A 195 5.41 15.15 16.44
C ASN A 195 5.93 14.58 15.14
N VAL A 196 5.08 13.83 14.47
CA VAL A 196 5.36 13.26 13.16
C VAL A 196 4.25 13.67 12.24
N ALA A 197 4.60 14.15 11.05
CA ALA A 197 3.67 14.31 9.98
C ALA A 197 3.93 13.31 8.88
N VAL A 198 2.86 12.80 8.28
CA VAL A 198 2.91 11.76 7.25
C VAL A 198 1.93 12.09 6.12
N ASP A 199 2.35 11.81 4.90
CA ASP A 199 1.56 12.03 3.68
C ASP A 199 1.95 11.01 2.58
N ASN A 200 1.20 10.98 1.47
CA ASN A 200 1.45 10.19 0.27
C ASN A 200 1.71 8.70 0.53
N ILE A 201 0.99 8.12 1.50
CA ILE A 201 1.14 6.72 1.86
C ILE A 201 0.61 5.83 0.72
N SER A 202 1.45 4.94 0.25
CA SER A 202 1.16 4.04 -0.86
C SER A 202 1.69 2.65 -0.56
N LEU A 203 0.87 1.63 -0.76
CA LEU A 203 1.27 0.23 -0.72
C LEU A 203 0.92 -0.42 -2.04
N VAL A 204 1.93 -0.62 -2.87
CA VAL A 204 1.78 -1.12 -4.23
C VAL A 204 2.14 -2.60 -4.29
N PHE A 205 1.19 -3.40 -4.77
CA PHE A 205 1.43 -4.78 -5.15
C PHE A 205 1.64 -4.88 -6.65
N SER A 206 2.69 -5.59 -7.07
CA SER A 206 2.84 -6.03 -8.47
C SER A 206 2.29 -7.44 -8.60
N GLN A 207 1.38 -7.66 -9.53
CA GLN A 207 0.79 -8.97 -9.77
C GLN A 207 1.55 -9.72 -10.87
N ALA A 208 1.53 -11.04 -10.76
CA ALA A 208 2.05 -11.90 -11.81
C ALA A 208 1.28 -11.61 -13.10
N ALA A 209 2.02 -11.42 -14.18
CA ALA A 209 1.37 -11.16 -15.44
C ALA A 209 0.53 -12.36 -15.87
N ILE A 210 -0.77 -12.17 -15.96
CA ILE A 210 -1.67 -13.18 -16.51
C ILE A 210 -1.49 -13.12 -18.03
N PRO A 211 -1.10 -14.23 -18.70
CA PRO A 211 -1.06 -14.26 -20.15
C PRO A 211 -2.46 -13.96 -20.69
N THR A 212 -2.62 -12.81 -21.33
CA THR A 212 -3.86 -12.45 -22.01
C THR A 212 -3.61 -12.37 -23.50
N LEU A 213 -4.65 -12.69 -24.27
CA LEU A 213 -4.61 -12.43 -25.70
C LEU A 213 -4.76 -10.93 -25.93
N ASN A 214 -3.88 -10.36 -26.75
CA ASN A 214 -4.10 -9.00 -27.22
C ASN A 214 -5.39 -8.91 -28.08
N GLN A 215 -5.82 -7.69 -28.44
CA GLN A 215 -7.05 -7.48 -29.22
C GLN A 215 -7.09 -8.36 -30.48
N TRP A 216 -5.96 -8.53 -31.18
CA TRP A 216 -5.85 -9.38 -32.35
C TRP A 216 -5.95 -10.87 -32.01
N GLY A 217 -5.33 -11.31 -30.91
CA GLY A 217 -5.43 -12.67 -30.40
C GLY A 217 -6.87 -13.05 -30.07
N ILE A 218 -7.64 -12.15 -29.46
CA ILE A 218 -9.07 -12.36 -29.18
C ILE A 218 -9.87 -12.45 -30.48
N LEU A 219 -9.63 -11.53 -31.43
CA LEU A 219 -10.31 -11.53 -32.74
C LEU A 219 -10.01 -12.81 -33.54
N ILE A 220 -8.76 -13.25 -33.59
CA ILE A 220 -8.35 -14.47 -34.28
C ILE A 220 -8.97 -15.70 -33.61
N LEU A 221 -8.93 -15.79 -32.27
CA LEU A 221 -9.56 -16.87 -31.54
C LEU A 221 -11.07 -16.95 -31.83
N SER A 222 -11.75 -15.79 -31.86
CA SER A 222 -13.18 -15.71 -32.19
C SER A 222 -13.47 -16.21 -33.62
N LEU A 223 -12.61 -15.91 -34.59
CA LEU A 223 -12.74 -16.35 -35.97
C LEU A 223 -12.53 -17.87 -36.10
N ILE A 224 -11.50 -18.41 -35.43
CA ILE A 224 -11.21 -19.84 -35.43
C ILE A 224 -12.37 -20.63 -34.83
N LEU A 225 -12.90 -20.19 -33.69
CA LEU A 225 -14.06 -20.82 -33.04
C LEU A 225 -15.30 -20.79 -33.95
N SER A 226 -15.51 -19.68 -34.67
CA SER A 226 -16.61 -19.55 -35.63
C SER A 226 -16.48 -20.54 -36.79
N ILE A 227 -15.27 -20.70 -37.36
CA ILE A 227 -15.01 -21.64 -38.45
C ILE A 227 -15.22 -23.09 -37.97
N ILE A 228 -14.72 -23.43 -36.79
CA ILE A 228 -14.89 -24.76 -36.19
C ILE A 228 -16.38 -25.06 -35.99
N GLY A 229 -17.14 -24.13 -35.42
CA GLY A 229 -18.58 -24.28 -35.20
C GLY A 229 -19.40 -24.46 -36.49
N VAL A 230 -19.06 -23.74 -37.56
CA VAL A 230 -19.72 -23.92 -38.87
C VAL A 230 -19.35 -25.27 -39.49
N SER A 231 -18.11 -25.72 -39.32
CA SER A 231 -17.64 -26.99 -39.88
C SER A 231 -18.28 -28.21 -39.20
N SER A 232 -18.57 -28.14 -37.90
CA SER A 232 -19.23 -29.24 -37.16
C SER A 232 -20.70 -29.38 -37.55
N LEU A 233 -21.42 -28.28 -37.74
CA LEU A 233 -22.82 -28.28 -38.20
C LEU A 233 -22.99 -29.00 -39.55
N LYS A 234 -22.11 -28.71 -40.51
CA LYS A 234 -22.13 -29.37 -41.83
C LYS A 234 -21.83 -30.86 -41.78
N TYR A 235 -21.11 -31.32 -40.75
CA TYR A 235 -20.81 -32.73 -40.57
C TYR A 235 -22.02 -33.50 -40.03
N THR A 236 -22.74 -32.92 -39.06
CA THR A 236 -23.97 -33.52 -38.50
C THR A 236 -25.05 -33.66 -39.56
N GLU A 237 -25.21 -32.68 -40.45
CA GLU A 237 -26.19 -32.73 -41.53
C GLU A 237 -25.91 -33.89 -42.52
N LYS A 238 -24.63 -34.24 -42.73
CA LYS A 238 -24.25 -35.38 -43.57
C LYS A 238 -24.47 -36.74 -42.92
N GLU A 239 -24.42 -36.86 -41.60
CA GLU A 239 -24.72 -38.11 -40.90
C GLU A 239 -26.23 -38.38 -40.76
N VAL A 240 -27.07 -37.34 -40.73
CA VAL A 240 -28.54 -37.50 -40.71
C VAL A 240 -29.10 -37.93 -42.08
N LEU A 241 -28.34 -37.74 -43.16
CA LEU A 241 -28.76 -38.02 -44.53
C LEU A 241 -28.27 -39.38 -45.08
N ASN A 242 -27.67 -40.23 -44.24
CA ASN A 242 -27.32 -41.63 -44.55
C ASN A 242 -28.00 -42.59 -43.58
#